data_AF-A0A7S4EHB5-F1
#
_entry.id   AF-A0A7S4EHB5-F1
#
_cell.length_a   1.000
_cell.length_b   1.000
_cell.length_c   1.000
_cell.angle_alpha   90.00
_cell.angle_beta   90.00
_cell.angle_gamma   90.00
#
_symmetry.space_group_name_H-M   'P 1'
#
loop_
_entity.id
_entity.type
_entity.pdbx_description
1 polymer ?
#
loop_
_entity_poly.entity_id
_entity_poly.type
_entity_poly.pdbx_seq_one_letter_code
_entity_poly.pdbx_strand_id
1 'polypeptide(L)'
;MPRTHAAEIAALKQQIAQLIARLDATPGGVVPASAARPPDITNAVNRAQATGGIPGYDNERALSDEEVGLRDLYVDLGACEDTANEMFRCGWDTIENLVDMKSKDTIKSNLWKLTKRPSPMCPAKNKIHIGTGFTKKVTLFIQWLQYQPIIGGDATVDAWHAADAPASRTRDRLEAYDYLEKADTGTDLDLPDGLKSLKKYMPFHDRFVNYLKNRVGIAMCPLAYVLRAGHLTAVTDEDRAGTVGPGPDHMYATWAEYGIRCTVLKGKHFETDNARVWQMLLQLVGTGPGFPYVKSTVQDGRKDFLLLSNMAYHGSNSVKVVEEQWRWMVEQTYNGGDKLYDFDKHKNKWFDAKRILEKHAEMPSESRFVKMFLHSITDERLLHEKAVCMKRDGIYWNDFEATAQHLSVYMGNVQVVSGCEGSQNGRGKRTRNIAAAGQQNG
;
A
#
# COMPACT_ATOMS: atom_id res chain seq x y z
N MET A 1 15.37 -20.27 -68.16
CA MET A 1 14.84 -21.61 -67.83
C MET A 1 13.71 -21.47 -66.80
N PRO A 2 12.42 -21.58 -67.20
CA PRO A 2 11.29 -21.55 -66.28
C PRO A 2 10.38 -22.78 -66.47
N ARG A 3 10.92 -24.00 -66.29
CA ARG A 3 10.17 -25.26 -66.49
C ARG A 3 10.01 -26.12 -65.22
N THR A 4 10.51 -25.67 -64.07
CA THR A 4 10.51 -26.49 -62.83
C THR A 4 9.27 -26.31 -61.96
N HIS A 5 8.71 -25.09 -61.85
CA HIS A 5 7.57 -24.87 -60.94
C HIS A 5 6.23 -25.46 -61.40
N ALA A 6 6.01 -25.60 -62.72
CA ALA A 6 4.76 -26.19 -63.22
C ALA A 6 4.66 -27.69 -62.89
N ALA A 7 5.79 -28.40 -62.89
CA ALA A 7 5.85 -29.82 -62.55
C ALA A 7 5.62 -30.04 -61.04
N GLU A 8 6.19 -29.18 -60.19
CA GLU A 8 6.00 -29.22 -58.73
C GLU A 8 4.54 -28.95 -58.34
N ILE A 9 3.88 -27.98 -58.98
CA ILE A 9 2.47 -27.68 -58.74
C ILE A 9 1.57 -28.85 -59.19
N ALA A 10 1.90 -29.52 -60.29
CA ALA A 10 1.16 -30.70 -60.74
C ALA A 10 1.30 -31.87 -59.76
N ALA A 11 2.51 -32.10 -59.24
CA ALA A 11 2.78 -33.15 -58.25
C ALA A 11 2.04 -32.90 -56.93
N LEU A 12 2.01 -31.65 -56.45
CA LEU A 12 1.26 -31.26 -55.25
C LEU A 12 -0.26 -31.45 -55.42
N LYS A 13 -0.82 -31.09 -56.58
CA LYS A 13 -2.24 -31.33 -56.87
C LYS A 13 -2.58 -32.82 -56.87
N GLN A 14 -1.67 -33.65 -57.37
CA GLN A 14 -1.86 -35.11 -57.38
C GLN A 14 -1.77 -35.71 -55.97
N GLN A 15 -0.87 -35.22 -55.11
CA GLN A 15 -0.81 -35.63 -53.69
C GLN A 15 -2.07 -35.22 -52.92
N ILE A 16 -2.59 -34.00 -53.14
CA ILE A 16 -3.84 -33.55 -52.51
C ILE A 16 -5.02 -34.41 -52.96
N ALA A 17 -5.12 -34.72 -54.25
CA ALA A 17 -6.18 -35.60 -54.77
C ALA A 17 -6.10 -37.02 -54.19
N GLN A 18 -4.89 -37.56 -53.99
CA GLN A 18 -4.68 -38.86 -53.35
C GLN A 18 -5.04 -38.85 -51.85
N LEU A 19 -4.80 -37.73 -51.15
CA LEU A 19 -5.22 -37.57 -49.75
C LEU A 19 -6.73 -37.47 -49.62
N ILE A 20 -7.40 -36.73 -50.50
CA ILE A 20 -8.87 -36.65 -50.54
C ILE A 20 -9.48 -38.02 -50.84
N ALA A 21 -8.95 -38.74 -51.84
CA ALA A 21 -9.42 -40.09 -52.16
C ALA A 21 -9.18 -41.09 -51.01
N ARG A 22 -8.15 -40.92 -50.18
CA ARG A 22 -7.93 -41.73 -48.97
C ARG A 22 -8.89 -41.40 -47.84
N LEU A 23 -9.27 -40.12 -47.70
CA LEU A 23 -10.32 -39.69 -46.77
C LEU A 23 -11.68 -40.28 -47.18
N ASP A 24 -12.00 -40.26 -48.47
CA ASP A 24 -13.28 -40.77 -49.00
C ASP A 24 -13.34 -42.31 -49.09
N ALA A 25 -12.20 -43.00 -49.19
CA ALA A 25 -12.13 -44.47 -49.23
C ALA A 25 -12.08 -45.13 -47.85
N THR A 26 -12.12 -44.36 -46.76
CA THR A 26 -12.38 -44.95 -45.44
C THR A 26 -13.86 -45.34 -45.42
N PRO A 27 -14.23 -46.61 -45.16
CA PRO A 27 -15.64 -47.00 -45.13
C PRO A 27 -16.31 -46.37 -43.92
N GLY A 28 -16.76 -45.13 -44.10
CA GLY A 28 -17.72 -44.44 -43.26
C GLY A 28 -19.08 -45.06 -43.51
N GLY A 29 -19.27 -46.27 -42.99
CA GLY A 29 -20.60 -46.62 -42.50
C GLY A 29 -20.99 -45.49 -41.55
N VAL A 30 -22.15 -44.89 -41.78
CA VAL A 30 -22.81 -44.03 -40.80
C VAL A 30 -23.02 -44.92 -39.57
N VAL A 31 -22.06 -44.90 -38.66
CA VAL A 31 -22.24 -45.43 -37.33
C VAL A 31 -23.30 -44.51 -36.74
N PRO A 32 -24.52 -45.00 -36.45
CA PRO A 32 -25.49 -44.18 -35.73
C PRO A 32 -24.77 -43.71 -34.48
N ALA A 33 -24.81 -42.40 -34.18
CA ALA A 33 -24.13 -41.77 -33.06
C ALA A 33 -24.09 -42.75 -31.88
N SER A 34 -22.98 -43.48 -31.76
CA SER A 34 -22.83 -44.52 -30.76
C SER A 34 -22.87 -43.72 -29.48
N ALA A 35 -23.93 -43.87 -28.69
CA ALA A 35 -24.00 -43.35 -27.35
C ALA A 35 -22.61 -43.55 -26.74
N ALA A 36 -21.89 -42.45 -26.49
CA ALA A 36 -20.50 -42.50 -26.07
C ALA A 36 -20.43 -43.53 -24.95
N ARG A 37 -19.65 -44.59 -25.16
CA ARG A 37 -19.58 -45.70 -24.20
C ARG A 37 -19.35 -45.05 -22.84
N PRO A 38 -20.21 -45.30 -21.84
CA PRO A 38 -20.11 -44.58 -20.58
C PRO A 38 -18.68 -44.73 -20.05
N PRO A 39 -18.08 -43.64 -19.52
CA PRO A 39 -16.71 -43.65 -19.07
C PRO A 39 -16.46 -44.85 -18.16
N ASP A 40 -15.39 -45.59 -18.44
CA ASP A 40 -15.04 -46.78 -17.69
C ASP A 40 -14.33 -46.39 -16.39
N ILE A 41 -15.13 -45.93 -15.43
CA ILE A 41 -14.68 -45.41 -14.13
C ILE A 41 -13.90 -46.49 -13.38
N THR A 42 -14.36 -47.75 -13.41
CA THR A 42 -13.69 -48.85 -12.71
C THR A 42 -12.27 -49.06 -13.21
N ASN A 43 -12.09 -49.09 -14.54
CA ASN A 43 -10.75 -49.23 -15.10
C ASN A 43 -9.87 -48.01 -14.83
N ALA A 44 -10.43 -46.80 -14.83
CA ALA A 44 -9.69 -45.59 -14.44
C ALA A 44 -9.26 -45.62 -12.96
N VAL A 45 -10.13 -46.08 -12.07
CA VAL A 45 -9.80 -46.26 -10.64
C VAL A 45 -8.65 -47.25 -10.46
N ASN A 46 -8.71 -48.40 -11.13
CA ASN A 46 -7.66 -49.41 -11.04
C ASN A 46 -6.32 -48.89 -11.56
N ARG A 47 -6.31 -48.14 -12.67
CA ARG A 47 -5.08 -47.51 -13.19
C ARG A 47 -4.51 -46.49 -12.22
N ALA A 48 -5.36 -45.59 -11.72
CA ALA A 48 -4.95 -44.57 -10.76
C ALA A 48 -4.38 -45.16 -9.46
N GLN A 49 -4.97 -46.25 -8.95
CA GLN A 49 -4.44 -46.97 -7.79
C GLN A 49 -3.06 -47.58 -8.06
N ALA A 50 -2.81 -48.07 -9.27
CA ALA A 50 -1.52 -48.66 -9.63
C ALA A 50 -0.40 -47.60 -9.77
N THR A 51 -0.75 -46.37 -10.16
CA THR A 51 0.21 -45.29 -10.44
C THR A 51 0.32 -44.27 -9.30
N GLY A 52 -0.60 -44.29 -8.32
CA GLY A 52 -0.74 -43.21 -7.34
C GLY A 52 -1.37 -41.94 -7.92
N GLY A 53 -2.09 -42.05 -9.04
CA GLY A 53 -2.77 -40.95 -9.72
C GLY A 53 -4.19 -40.67 -9.26
N ILE A 54 -4.87 -39.75 -9.94
CA ILE A 54 -6.29 -39.45 -9.73
C ILE A 54 -7.11 -40.02 -10.91
N PRO A 55 -8.17 -40.82 -10.67
CA PRO A 55 -8.98 -41.38 -11.76
C PRO A 55 -9.54 -40.28 -12.66
N GLY A 56 -9.33 -40.31 -13.98
CA GLY A 56 -9.83 -39.30 -14.92
C GLY A 56 -9.16 -37.94 -14.87
N TYR A 57 -8.00 -37.83 -14.21
CA TYR A 57 -7.12 -36.66 -14.25
C TYR A 57 -5.81 -37.05 -14.92
N ASP A 58 -5.40 -36.26 -15.93
CA ASP A 58 -4.15 -36.41 -16.69
C ASP A 58 -3.72 -37.87 -16.98
N ASN A 59 -4.63 -38.64 -17.60
CA ASN A 59 -4.43 -40.06 -17.93
C ASN A 59 -4.02 -40.95 -16.74
N GLU A 60 -4.47 -40.58 -15.54
CA GLU A 60 -4.19 -41.28 -14.28
C GLU A 60 -2.69 -41.40 -13.97
N ARG A 61 -1.84 -40.48 -14.46
CA ARG A 61 -0.42 -40.49 -14.08
C ARG A 61 -0.23 -40.25 -12.58
N ALA A 62 0.93 -40.64 -12.07
CA ALA A 62 1.36 -40.24 -10.74
C ALA A 62 1.36 -38.70 -10.62
N LEU A 63 0.90 -38.20 -9.48
CA LEU A 63 0.97 -36.78 -9.17
C LEU A 63 2.43 -36.34 -8.99
N SER A 64 2.76 -35.13 -9.42
CA SER A 64 4.04 -34.50 -9.08
C SER A 64 4.07 -34.11 -7.60
N ASP A 65 5.25 -33.82 -7.06
CA ASP A 65 5.40 -33.39 -5.66
C ASP A 65 4.58 -32.12 -5.37
N GLU A 66 4.55 -31.17 -6.31
CA GLU A 66 3.74 -29.95 -6.20
C GLU A 66 2.23 -30.24 -6.18
N GLU A 67 1.78 -31.17 -7.02
CA GLU A 67 0.38 -31.60 -7.07
C GLU A 67 -0.04 -32.35 -5.80
N VAL A 68 0.84 -33.19 -5.26
CA VAL A 68 0.62 -33.86 -3.97
C VAL A 68 0.46 -32.81 -2.88
N GLY A 69 1.39 -31.85 -2.80
CA GLY A 69 1.32 -30.76 -1.82
C GLY A 69 0.03 -29.95 -1.94
N LEU A 70 -0.38 -29.59 -3.17
CA LEU A 70 -1.61 -28.82 -3.38
C LEU A 70 -2.87 -29.62 -3.02
N ARG A 71 -2.92 -30.90 -3.36
CA ARG A 71 -4.02 -31.80 -3.00
C ARG A 71 -4.14 -31.92 -1.47
N ASP A 72 -3.02 -32.14 -0.80
CA ASP A 72 -2.98 -32.29 0.66
C ASP A 72 -3.36 -30.97 1.35
N LEU A 73 -2.95 -29.82 0.81
CA LEU A 73 -3.41 -28.51 1.26
C LEU A 73 -4.94 -28.39 1.17
N TYR A 74 -5.59 -28.83 0.09
CA TYR A 74 -7.06 -28.78 0.03
C TYR A 74 -7.71 -29.59 1.16
N VAL A 75 -7.14 -30.73 1.50
CA VAL A 75 -7.61 -31.54 2.63
C VAL A 75 -7.42 -30.79 3.95
N ASP A 76 -6.27 -30.16 4.17
CA ASP A 76 -5.99 -29.32 5.35
C ASP A 76 -6.94 -28.11 5.46
N LEU A 77 -7.32 -27.53 4.33
CA LEU A 77 -8.32 -26.47 4.27
C LEU A 77 -9.75 -26.99 4.54
N GLY A 78 -9.95 -28.32 4.57
CA GLY A 78 -11.19 -28.98 5.00
C GLY A 78 -11.99 -29.62 3.87
N ALA A 79 -11.40 -29.89 2.72
CA ALA A 79 -11.98 -30.80 1.73
C ALA A 79 -11.78 -32.26 2.18
N CYS A 80 -12.67 -33.16 1.78
CA CYS A 80 -12.34 -34.59 1.80
C CYS A 80 -11.50 -34.94 0.57
N GLU A 81 -10.81 -36.08 0.59
CA GLU A 81 -9.97 -36.55 -0.53
C GLU A 81 -10.75 -36.61 -1.85
N ASP A 82 -11.99 -37.09 -1.84
CA ASP A 82 -12.84 -37.15 -3.03
C ASP A 82 -13.11 -35.75 -3.62
N THR A 83 -13.35 -34.75 -2.76
CA THR A 83 -13.52 -33.35 -3.17
C THR A 83 -12.21 -32.77 -3.71
N ALA A 84 -11.08 -33.01 -3.06
CA ALA A 84 -9.77 -32.54 -3.52
C ALA A 84 -9.44 -33.13 -4.91
N ASN A 85 -9.65 -34.43 -5.10
CA ASN A 85 -9.47 -35.09 -6.40
C ASN A 85 -10.40 -34.52 -7.48
N GLU A 86 -11.62 -34.14 -7.11
CA GLU A 86 -12.57 -33.52 -8.02
C GLU A 86 -12.20 -32.09 -8.41
N MET A 87 -11.55 -31.34 -7.51
CA MET A 87 -10.97 -30.04 -7.82
C MET A 87 -9.90 -30.17 -8.91
N PHE A 88 -9.01 -31.16 -8.83
CA PHE A 88 -8.00 -31.45 -9.86
C PHE A 88 -8.63 -31.73 -11.22
N ARG A 89 -9.67 -32.57 -11.29
CA ARG A 89 -10.40 -32.83 -12.54
C ARG A 89 -11.04 -31.58 -13.15
N CYS A 90 -11.30 -30.56 -12.35
CA CYS A 90 -11.86 -29.29 -12.80
C CYS A 90 -10.79 -28.22 -13.08
N GLY A 91 -9.50 -28.58 -13.13
CA GLY A 91 -8.39 -27.68 -13.44
C GLY A 91 -7.91 -26.83 -12.26
N TRP A 92 -8.16 -27.28 -11.03
CA TRP A 92 -7.59 -26.69 -9.81
C TRP A 92 -6.38 -27.51 -9.37
N ASP A 93 -5.45 -27.70 -10.29
CA ASP A 93 -4.33 -28.64 -10.20
C ASP A 93 -2.97 -27.94 -10.19
N THR A 94 -2.94 -26.63 -10.48
CA THR A 94 -1.72 -25.80 -10.47
C THR A 94 -1.95 -24.49 -9.73
N ILE A 95 -0.86 -23.91 -9.21
CA ILE A 95 -0.90 -22.61 -8.54
C ILE A 95 -1.31 -21.50 -9.53
N GLU A 96 -0.84 -21.57 -10.77
CA GLU A 96 -1.15 -20.61 -11.83
C GLU A 96 -2.66 -20.54 -12.07
N ASN A 97 -3.32 -21.70 -12.18
CA ASN A 97 -4.77 -21.77 -12.36
C ASN A 97 -5.52 -21.13 -11.19
N LEU A 98 -5.00 -21.27 -9.96
CA LEU A 98 -5.59 -20.65 -8.77
C LEU A 98 -5.40 -19.14 -8.72
N VAL A 99 -4.19 -18.65 -9.04
CA VAL A 99 -3.87 -17.22 -9.04
C VAL A 99 -4.72 -16.46 -10.06
N ASP A 100 -5.04 -17.09 -11.19
CA ASP A 100 -5.91 -16.53 -12.23
C ASP A 100 -7.38 -16.37 -11.77
N MET A 101 -7.78 -16.96 -10.64
CA MET A 101 -9.11 -16.77 -10.05
C MET A 101 -9.20 -15.45 -9.31
N LYS A 102 -9.44 -14.37 -10.06
CA LYS A 102 -9.42 -12.99 -9.54
C LYS A 102 -10.56 -12.62 -8.58
N SER A 103 -11.68 -13.35 -8.59
CA SER A 103 -12.86 -12.97 -7.82
C SER A 103 -13.37 -14.08 -6.91
N LYS A 104 -13.83 -13.68 -5.73
CA LYS A 104 -14.50 -14.56 -4.75
C LYS A 104 -15.75 -15.23 -5.33
N ASP A 105 -16.44 -14.57 -6.25
CA ASP A 105 -17.65 -15.12 -6.88
C ASP A 105 -17.30 -16.15 -7.97
N THR A 106 -16.18 -15.98 -8.68
CA THR A 106 -15.62 -17.02 -9.56
C THR A 106 -15.28 -18.28 -8.76
N ILE A 107 -14.60 -18.12 -7.62
CA ILE A 107 -14.25 -19.22 -6.70
C ILE A 107 -15.53 -19.93 -6.23
N LYS A 108 -16.53 -19.19 -5.71
CA LYS A 108 -17.82 -19.77 -5.29
C LYS A 108 -18.55 -20.48 -6.42
N SER A 109 -18.59 -19.89 -7.61
CA SER A 109 -19.27 -20.45 -8.78
C SER A 109 -18.64 -21.78 -9.20
N ASN A 110 -17.31 -21.84 -9.23
CA ASN A 110 -16.57 -23.06 -9.55
C ASN A 110 -16.75 -24.13 -8.48
N LEU A 111 -16.68 -23.78 -7.19
CA LEU A 111 -16.99 -24.67 -6.07
C LEU A 111 -18.44 -25.20 -6.11
N TRP A 112 -19.39 -24.36 -6.50
CA TRP A 112 -20.77 -24.79 -6.69
C TRP A 112 -20.88 -25.80 -7.84
N LYS A 113 -20.18 -25.58 -8.96
CA LYS A 113 -20.15 -26.53 -10.09
C LYS A 113 -19.57 -27.88 -9.67
N LEU A 114 -18.52 -27.90 -8.86
CA LEU A 114 -17.92 -29.13 -8.32
C LEU A 114 -18.97 -30.01 -7.61
N THR A 115 -19.82 -29.41 -6.76
CA THR A 115 -20.84 -30.17 -6.00
C THR A 115 -22.07 -30.53 -6.84
N LYS A 116 -22.46 -29.71 -7.82
CA LYS A 116 -23.70 -29.91 -8.60
C LYS A 116 -23.49 -30.69 -9.89
N ARG A 117 -22.29 -30.65 -10.44
CA ARG A 117 -21.92 -31.30 -11.69
C ARG A 117 -20.53 -31.91 -11.56
N PRO A 118 -20.33 -32.90 -10.67
CA PRO A 118 -19.06 -33.63 -10.63
C PRO A 118 -18.75 -34.23 -11.99
N SER A 119 -17.47 -34.32 -12.30
CA SER A 119 -16.90 -34.91 -13.50
C SER A 119 -17.55 -36.28 -13.79
N PRO A 120 -17.77 -36.62 -15.08
CA PRO A 120 -18.20 -37.96 -15.46
C PRO A 120 -17.28 -39.05 -14.93
N MET A 121 -16.00 -38.74 -14.72
CA MET A 121 -14.97 -39.65 -14.20
C MET A 121 -14.90 -39.69 -12.65
N CYS A 122 -15.74 -38.94 -11.94
CA CYS A 122 -15.77 -38.94 -10.48
C CYS A 122 -16.36 -40.27 -9.95
N PRO A 123 -15.58 -41.11 -9.25
CA PRO A 123 -16.05 -42.40 -8.77
C PRO A 123 -17.07 -42.29 -7.63
N ALA A 124 -16.99 -41.24 -6.82
CA ALA A 124 -17.82 -41.07 -5.62
C ALA A 124 -18.59 -39.74 -5.63
N LYS A 125 -19.48 -39.56 -6.61
CA LYS A 125 -20.24 -38.30 -6.78
C LYS A 125 -21.03 -37.87 -5.54
N ASN A 126 -21.50 -38.83 -4.75
CA ASN A 126 -22.24 -38.59 -3.50
C ASN A 126 -21.35 -38.19 -2.31
N LYS A 127 -20.03 -38.32 -2.43
CA LYS A 127 -19.07 -37.94 -1.38
C LYS A 127 -18.46 -36.56 -1.58
N ILE A 128 -18.73 -35.92 -2.72
CA ILE A 128 -18.27 -34.55 -2.99
C ILE A 128 -19.01 -33.60 -2.05
N HIS A 129 -18.28 -33.09 -1.07
CA HIS A 129 -18.78 -32.18 -0.05
C HIS A 129 -17.82 -31.02 0.15
N ILE A 130 -18.40 -29.82 0.27
CA ILE A 130 -17.68 -28.59 0.58
C ILE A 130 -18.13 -28.13 1.96
N GLY A 131 -17.24 -28.25 2.95
CA GLY A 131 -17.53 -27.85 4.31
C GLY A 131 -17.78 -26.34 4.43
N THR A 132 -18.54 -25.93 5.46
CA THR A 132 -19.02 -24.56 5.68
C THR A 132 -17.89 -23.49 5.78
N GLY A 133 -16.65 -23.92 6.04
CA GLY A 133 -15.47 -23.06 6.10
C GLY A 133 -14.52 -23.15 4.90
N PHE A 134 -14.67 -24.16 4.03
CA PHE A 134 -13.69 -24.45 2.97
C PHE A 134 -13.56 -23.30 1.98
N THR A 135 -14.69 -22.79 1.46
CA THR A 135 -14.71 -21.67 0.52
C THR A 135 -13.98 -20.44 1.05
N LYS A 136 -14.14 -20.12 2.35
CA LYS A 136 -13.46 -18.97 2.97
C LYS A 136 -11.96 -19.22 3.05
N LYS A 137 -11.54 -20.42 3.46
CA LYS A 137 -10.14 -20.80 3.60
C LYS A 137 -9.40 -20.85 2.26
N VAL A 138 -9.99 -21.46 1.22
CA VAL A 138 -9.38 -21.51 -0.11
C VAL A 138 -9.32 -20.13 -0.77
N THR A 139 -10.35 -19.28 -0.57
CA THR A 139 -10.29 -17.89 -1.03
C THR A 139 -9.13 -17.14 -0.38
N LEU A 140 -8.94 -17.34 0.92
CA LEU A 140 -7.85 -16.69 1.67
C LEU A 140 -6.47 -17.16 1.21
N PHE A 141 -6.31 -18.46 0.93
CA PHE A 141 -5.08 -19.01 0.34
C PHE A 141 -4.79 -18.40 -1.04
N ILE A 142 -5.80 -18.31 -1.92
CA ILE A 142 -5.63 -17.68 -3.25
C ILE A 142 -5.23 -16.21 -3.12
N GLN A 143 -5.84 -15.46 -2.18
CA GLN A 143 -5.48 -14.07 -1.91
C GLN A 143 -4.08 -13.92 -1.29
N TRP A 144 -3.58 -14.94 -0.60
CA TRP A 144 -2.20 -15.00 -0.14
C TRP A 144 -1.25 -15.24 -1.32
N LEU A 145 -1.55 -16.22 -2.19
CA LEU A 145 -0.75 -16.52 -3.39
C LEU A 145 -0.61 -15.29 -4.30
N GLN A 146 -1.71 -14.59 -4.55
CA GLN A 146 -1.72 -13.37 -5.36
C GLN A 146 -0.85 -12.24 -4.77
N TYR A 147 -0.64 -12.25 -3.45
CA TYR A 147 0.15 -11.22 -2.78
C TYR A 147 1.64 -11.54 -2.73
N GLN A 148 2.03 -12.82 -2.73
CA GLN A 148 3.45 -13.18 -2.59
C GLN A 148 4.35 -12.52 -3.66
N PRO A 149 3.99 -12.52 -4.96
CA PRO A 149 4.80 -11.84 -5.97
C PRO A 149 4.88 -10.32 -5.77
N ILE A 150 3.86 -9.71 -5.15
CA ILE A 150 3.82 -8.26 -4.86
C ILE A 150 4.88 -7.91 -3.81
N ILE A 151 5.17 -8.80 -2.87
CA ILE A 151 6.24 -8.61 -1.86
C ILE A 151 7.54 -9.36 -2.17
N GLY A 152 7.60 -9.99 -3.35
CA GLY A 152 8.76 -10.77 -3.79
C GLY A 152 8.97 -12.06 -3.00
N GLY A 153 7.91 -12.61 -2.41
CA GLY A 153 7.88 -13.94 -1.83
C GLY A 153 7.45 -15.00 -2.84
N ASP A 154 7.62 -16.26 -2.46
CA ASP A 154 7.27 -17.41 -3.29
C ASP A 154 5.79 -17.80 -3.10
N ALA A 155 5.06 -17.92 -4.20
CA ALA A 155 3.66 -18.31 -4.20
C ALA A 155 3.52 -19.83 -4.26
N THR A 156 3.98 -20.56 -3.23
CA THR A 156 3.93 -22.03 -3.21
C THR A 156 3.19 -22.56 -1.99
N VAL A 157 2.79 -23.84 -2.05
CA VAL A 157 2.19 -24.55 -0.91
C VAL A 157 3.19 -24.64 0.26
N ASP A 158 4.44 -24.97 -0.02
CA ASP A 158 5.49 -25.05 1.00
C ASP A 158 5.71 -23.72 1.70
N ALA A 159 5.75 -22.62 0.94
CA ALA A 159 5.87 -21.28 1.51
C ALA A 159 4.64 -20.90 2.36
N TRP A 160 3.45 -21.38 2.02
CA TRP A 160 2.26 -21.21 2.86
C TRP A 160 2.41 -21.96 4.19
N HIS A 161 2.85 -23.22 4.18
CA HIS A 161 3.02 -23.99 5.41
C HIS A 161 4.20 -23.52 6.27
N ALA A 162 5.26 -23.00 5.65
CA ALA A 162 6.43 -22.47 6.34
C ALA A 162 6.19 -21.08 6.97
N ALA A 163 5.21 -20.33 6.46
CA ALA A 163 4.90 -19.00 6.97
C ALA A 163 4.28 -19.05 8.37
N ASP A 164 4.60 -18.05 9.19
CA ASP A 164 3.98 -17.89 10.51
C ASP A 164 2.54 -17.38 10.38
N ALA A 165 1.59 -18.16 10.91
CA ALA A 165 0.16 -17.87 10.93
C ALA A 165 -0.40 -17.23 9.62
N PRO A 166 -0.18 -17.83 8.44
CA PRO A 166 -0.38 -17.19 7.15
C PRO A 166 -1.84 -16.77 6.93
N ALA A 167 -2.78 -17.60 7.41
CA ALA A 167 -4.21 -17.30 7.34
C ALA A 167 -4.59 -16.09 8.19
N SER A 168 -4.08 -15.95 9.41
CA SER A 168 -4.41 -14.78 10.25
C SER A 168 -3.82 -13.53 9.63
N ARG A 169 -2.52 -13.55 9.31
CA ARG A 169 -1.82 -12.41 8.69
C ARG A 169 -2.50 -11.95 7.41
N THR A 170 -2.92 -12.89 6.56
CA THR A 170 -3.62 -12.54 5.31
C THR A 170 -4.96 -11.87 5.60
N ARG A 171 -5.72 -12.36 6.58
CA ARG A 171 -7.01 -11.79 6.95
C ARG A 171 -6.85 -10.37 7.49
N ASP A 172 -5.92 -10.18 8.44
CA ASP A 172 -5.69 -8.89 9.10
C ASP A 172 -5.21 -7.85 8.08
N ARG A 173 -4.36 -8.26 7.14
CA ARG A 173 -3.93 -7.43 6.01
C ARG A 173 -5.10 -7.03 5.12
N LEU A 174 -5.93 -7.99 4.69
CA LEU A 174 -7.05 -7.72 3.80
C LEU A 174 -8.08 -6.80 4.46
N GLU A 175 -8.34 -6.98 5.75
CA GLU A 175 -9.20 -6.10 6.54
C GLU A 175 -8.62 -4.69 6.59
N ALA A 176 -7.34 -4.53 6.93
CA ALA A 176 -6.68 -3.22 6.94
C ALA A 176 -6.72 -2.51 5.58
N TYR A 177 -6.52 -3.25 4.48
CA TYR A 177 -6.56 -2.68 3.13
C TYR A 177 -7.97 -2.31 2.67
N ASP A 178 -8.99 -3.09 3.03
CA ASP A 178 -10.39 -2.74 2.80
C ASP A 178 -10.78 -1.44 3.54
N TYR A 179 -10.27 -1.23 4.77
CA TYR A 179 -10.41 0.05 5.47
C TYR A 179 -9.73 1.21 4.73
N LEU A 180 -8.50 1.01 4.24
CA LEU A 180 -7.78 2.03 3.48
C LEU A 180 -8.46 2.37 2.15
N GLU A 181 -8.95 1.38 1.41
CA GLU A 181 -9.65 1.59 0.13
C GLU A 181 -10.97 2.35 0.32
N LYS A 182 -11.73 2.00 1.37
CA LYS A 182 -12.94 2.74 1.76
C LYS A 182 -12.63 4.16 2.20
N ALA A 183 -11.55 4.37 2.93
CA ALA A 183 -11.10 5.71 3.27
C ALA A 183 -10.67 6.47 2.00
N ASP A 184 -9.92 5.87 1.10
CA ASP A 184 -9.46 6.50 -0.15
C ASP A 184 -10.63 6.98 -1.02
N THR A 185 -11.65 6.14 -1.17
CA THR A 185 -12.87 6.43 -1.95
C THR A 185 -13.86 7.35 -1.24
N GLY A 186 -13.90 7.33 0.09
CA GLY A 186 -14.81 8.13 0.91
C GLY A 186 -14.28 9.50 1.31
N THR A 187 -12.98 9.76 1.12
CA THR A 187 -12.36 11.04 1.51
C THR A 187 -12.06 11.89 0.28
N ASP A 188 -12.68 13.07 0.20
CA ASP A 188 -12.25 14.19 -0.65
C ASP A 188 -10.91 14.76 -0.11
N LEU A 189 -9.88 13.91 -0.05
CA LEU A 189 -8.51 14.35 0.16
C LEU A 189 -8.10 15.09 -1.11
N ASP A 190 -8.21 16.41 -1.07
CA ASP A 190 -7.75 17.27 -2.15
C ASP A 190 -6.29 16.98 -2.48
N LEU A 191 -5.98 17.03 -3.77
CA LEU A 191 -4.59 16.99 -4.21
C LEU A 191 -3.85 18.15 -3.52
N PRO A 192 -2.63 17.94 -3.00
CA PRO A 192 -1.90 19.00 -2.32
C PRO A 192 -1.68 20.24 -3.19
N ASP A 193 -1.32 21.37 -2.57
CA ASP A 193 -0.89 22.53 -3.34
C ASP A 193 0.34 22.23 -4.19
N GLY A 194 0.32 22.72 -5.43
CA GLY A 194 1.45 22.61 -6.35
C GLY A 194 2.73 23.28 -5.84
N LEU A 195 3.87 22.83 -6.35
CA LEU A 195 5.19 23.35 -5.96
C LEU A 195 5.41 24.74 -6.57
N LYS A 196 5.30 25.79 -5.76
CA LYS A 196 5.49 27.20 -6.21
C LYS A 196 6.95 27.65 -6.24
N SER A 197 7.81 27.07 -5.41
CA SER A 197 9.23 27.42 -5.29
C SER A 197 10.05 26.22 -4.81
N LEU A 198 11.24 25.99 -5.36
CA LEU A 198 12.15 24.94 -4.87
C LEU A 198 12.56 25.14 -3.40
N LYS A 199 12.53 26.39 -2.91
CA LYS A 199 12.76 26.69 -1.49
C LYS A 199 11.67 26.13 -0.56
N LYS A 200 10.48 25.88 -1.10
CA LYS A 200 9.33 25.30 -0.39
C LYS A 200 9.16 23.81 -0.72
N TYR A 201 10.22 23.16 -1.20
CA TYR A 201 10.18 21.75 -1.54
C TYR A 201 9.89 20.85 -0.34
N MET A 202 10.47 21.09 0.83
CA MET A 202 10.27 20.21 1.98
C MET A 202 8.79 20.15 2.45
N PRO A 203 8.07 21.27 2.64
CA PRO A 203 6.63 21.22 2.90
C PRO A 203 5.81 20.57 1.77
N PHE A 204 6.22 20.77 0.51
CA PHE A 204 5.59 20.12 -0.64
C PHE A 204 5.78 18.59 -0.59
N HIS A 205 7.01 18.14 -0.37
CA HIS A 205 7.40 16.74 -0.24
C HIS A 205 6.57 16.06 0.85
N ASP A 206 6.51 16.64 2.05
CA ASP A 206 5.81 16.03 3.18
C ASP A 206 4.31 15.87 2.91
N ARG A 207 3.68 16.90 2.32
CA ARG A 207 2.26 16.83 1.93
C ARG A 207 2.01 15.83 0.83
N PHE A 208 2.88 15.76 -0.17
CA PHE A 208 2.74 14.81 -1.26
C PHE A 208 2.94 13.36 -0.81
N VAL A 209 3.98 13.07 -0.01
CA VAL A 209 4.21 11.74 0.56
C VAL A 209 3.05 11.36 1.48
N ASN A 210 2.57 12.27 2.32
CA ASN A 210 1.42 12.01 3.18
C ASN A 210 0.15 11.74 2.36
N TYR A 211 -0.07 12.48 1.28
CA TYR A 211 -1.16 12.20 0.34
C TYR A 211 -1.05 10.77 -0.21
N LEU A 212 0.12 10.36 -0.70
CA LEU A 212 0.34 9.02 -1.24
C LEU A 212 0.25 7.90 -0.19
N LYS A 213 0.47 8.20 1.10
CA LYS A 213 0.22 7.25 2.20
C LYS A 213 -1.27 6.94 2.39
N ASN A 214 -2.16 7.83 1.90
CA ASN A 214 -3.60 7.68 2.00
C ASN A 214 -4.26 7.27 0.66
N ARG A 215 -3.48 7.12 -0.41
CA ARG A 215 -3.96 6.65 -1.72
C ARG A 215 -3.55 5.21 -1.96
N VAL A 216 -4.50 4.35 -2.28
CA VAL A 216 -4.25 2.92 -2.52
C VAL A 216 -3.95 2.68 -4.01
N GLY A 217 -2.87 1.94 -4.27
CA GLY A 217 -2.46 1.51 -5.60
C GLY A 217 -3.08 0.17 -6.01
N ILE A 218 -2.76 -0.30 -7.22
CA ILE A 218 -3.23 -1.61 -7.71
C ILE A 218 -2.63 -2.78 -6.92
N ALA A 219 -1.49 -2.56 -6.26
CA ALA A 219 -0.88 -3.50 -5.32
C ALA A 219 -1.65 -3.66 -3.99
N MET A 220 -2.82 -3.01 -3.86
CA MET A 220 -3.61 -2.92 -2.62
C MET A 220 -2.85 -2.30 -1.44
N CYS A 221 -1.77 -1.56 -1.70
CA CYS A 221 -0.99 -0.86 -0.68
C CYS A 221 -0.89 0.64 -0.98
N PRO A 222 -0.52 1.47 0.01
CA PRO A 222 -0.37 2.91 -0.19
C PRO A 222 0.68 3.25 -1.26
N LEU A 223 0.36 4.14 -2.19
CA LEU A 223 1.24 4.57 -3.31
C LEU A 223 2.60 5.12 -2.87
N ALA A 224 2.73 5.52 -1.60
CA ALA A 224 4.00 5.97 -1.02
C ALA A 224 5.14 4.94 -1.18
N TYR A 225 4.84 3.64 -1.35
CA TYR A 225 5.85 2.61 -1.61
C TYR A 225 6.71 2.91 -2.84
N VAL A 226 6.13 3.54 -3.87
CA VAL A 226 6.82 3.91 -5.12
C VAL A 226 7.99 4.86 -4.85
N LEU A 227 7.90 5.67 -3.78
CA LEU A 227 8.87 6.71 -3.46
C LEU A 227 9.91 6.29 -2.40
N ARG A 228 9.97 5.00 -2.02
CA ARG A 228 10.94 4.49 -1.03
C ARG A 228 12.37 4.96 -1.33
N ALA A 229 13.12 5.36 -0.30
CA ALA A 229 14.49 5.82 -0.45
C ALA A 229 15.40 4.73 -1.08
N GLY A 230 16.51 5.15 -1.71
CA GLY A 230 17.40 4.24 -2.46
C GLY A 230 17.89 3.03 -1.67
N HIS A 231 18.25 3.20 -0.39
CA HIS A 231 18.68 2.12 0.49
C HIS A 231 17.55 1.15 0.90
N LEU A 232 16.28 1.52 0.67
CA LEU A 232 15.09 0.71 0.96
C LEU A 232 14.49 0.11 -0.32
N THR A 233 15.24 0.02 -1.41
CA THR A 233 14.73 -0.50 -2.69
C THR A 233 14.57 -2.02 -2.69
N ALA A 234 15.49 -2.73 -2.05
CA ALA A 234 15.41 -4.17 -1.89
C ALA A 234 14.45 -4.54 -0.75
N VAL A 235 13.70 -5.62 -0.96
CA VAL A 235 12.84 -6.23 0.05
C VAL A 235 13.54 -7.50 0.52
N THR A 236 13.92 -7.53 1.78
CA THR A 236 14.64 -8.65 2.42
C THR A 236 13.65 -9.66 3.01
N ASP A 237 14.15 -10.85 3.36
CA ASP A 237 13.34 -11.84 4.08
C ASP A 237 12.91 -11.34 5.46
N GLU A 238 13.77 -10.57 6.13
CA GLU A 238 13.47 -9.94 7.42
C GLU A 238 12.28 -8.98 7.29
N ASP A 239 12.26 -8.15 6.24
CA ASP A 239 11.13 -7.24 5.99
C ASP A 239 9.82 -8.00 5.82
N ARG A 240 9.85 -9.12 5.06
CA ARG A 240 8.69 -9.98 4.80
C ARG A 240 8.20 -10.71 6.05
N ALA A 241 9.12 -11.20 6.88
CA ALA A 241 8.81 -11.89 8.13
C ALA A 241 8.33 -10.93 9.23
N GLY A 242 8.67 -9.63 9.11
CA GLY A 242 8.39 -8.60 10.09
C GLY A 242 6.94 -8.61 10.61
N THR A 243 6.80 -8.48 11.93
CA THR A 243 5.51 -8.50 12.61
C THR A 243 4.81 -7.15 12.53
N VAL A 244 3.48 -7.15 12.60
CA VAL A 244 2.65 -5.94 12.49
C VAL A 244 1.79 -5.80 13.75
N GLY A 245 1.84 -4.63 14.41
CA GLY A 245 1.04 -4.33 15.58
C GLY A 245 1.44 -3.01 16.26
N PRO A 246 0.62 -2.48 17.18
CA PRO A 246 0.81 -1.13 17.75
C PRO A 246 1.93 -1.06 18.82
N GLY A 247 2.49 -2.19 19.22
CA GLY A 247 3.49 -2.28 20.30
C GLY A 247 4.94 -2.11 19.82
N PRO A 248 5.88 -1.81 20.74
CA PRO A 248 7.29 -1.61 20.42
C PRO A 248 8.00 -2.88 19.93
N ASP A 249 7.44 -4.06 20.20
CA ASP A 249 8.00 -5.36 19.78
C ASP A 249 7.66 -5.71 18.32
N HIS A 250 6.83 -4.89 17.66
CA HIS A 250 6.46 -5.08 16.27
C HIS A 250 7.37 -4.28 15.33
N MET A 251 7.79 -4.91 14.23
CA MET A 251 8.61 -4.25 13.21
C MET A 251 7.86 -3.11 12.52
N TYR A 252 6.54 -3.25 12.36
CA TYR A 252 5.68 -2.25 11.74
C TYR A 252 4.48 -1.93 12.63
N ALA A 253 4.14 -0.65 12.74
CA ALA A 253 2.98 -0.25 13.55
C ALA A 253 1.66 -0.63 12.87
N THR A 254 1.63 -0.61 11.53
CA THR A 254 0.42 -0.86 10.74
C THR A 254 0.70 -1.67 9.47
N TRP A 255 -0.35 -2.29 8.92
CA TRP A 255 -0.29 -2.96 7.62
C TRP A 255 0.01 -2.00 6.46
N ALA A 256 -0.33 -0.71 6.60
CA ALA A 256 0.03 0.32 5.63
C ALA A 256 1.55 0.50 5.54
N GLU A 257 2.24 0.56 6.69
CA GLU A 257 3.70 0.66 6.75
C GLU A 257 4.38 -0.61 6.24
N TYR A 258 3.88 -1.78 6.64
CA TYR A 258 4.33 -3.06 6.08
C TYR A 258 4.20 -3.06 4.54
N GLY A 259 3.04 -2.65 4.01
CA GLY A 259 2.81 -2.57 2.57
C GLY A 259 3.79 -1.61 1.88
N ILE A 260 4.04 -0.44 2.46
CA ILE A 260 5.02 0.53 1.93
C ILE A 260 6.43 -0.10 1.89
N ARG A 261 6.84 -0.81 2.94
CA ARG A 261 8.19 -1.39 3.06
C ARG A 261 8.39 -2.66 2.22
N CYS A 262 7.36 -3.48 2.07
CA CYS A 262 7.49 -4.83 1.52
C CYS A 262 7.09 -4.94 0.05
N THR A 263 6.29 -4.01 -0.52
CA THR A 263 5.86 -4.10 -1.92
C THR A 263 7.00 -3.84 -2.91
N VAL A 264 7.39 -4.82 -3.71
CA VAL A 264 8.55 -4.75 -4.63
C VAL A 264 8.40 -3.65 -5.69
N LEU A 265 9.52 -3.03 -6.04
CA LEU A 265 9.62 -1.96 -7.05
C LEU A 265 9.88 -2.52 -8.46
N LYS A 266 9.14 -3.57 -8.84
CA LYS A 266 9.24 -4.21 -10.17
C LYS A 266 7.92 -4.90 -10.53
N GLY A 267 7.71 -5.16 -11.82
CA GLY A 267 6.52 -5.86 -12.31
C GLY A 267 5.34 -4.93 -12.58
N LYS A 268 4.25 -5.51 -13.10
CA LYS A 268 3.10 -4.78 -13.63
C LYS A 268 2.41 -3.88 -12.60
N HIS A 269 2.34 -4.31 -11.33
CA HIS A 269 1.76 -3.48 -10.26
C HIS A 269 2.57 -2.21 -10.05
N PHE A 270 3.90 -2.34 -9.97
CA PHE A 270 4.81 -1.20 -9.83
C PHE A 270 4.76 -0.28 -11.04
N GLU A 271 4.80 -0.81 -12.27
CA GLU A 271 4.73 0.01 -13.49
C GLU A 271 3.45 0.87 -13.53
N THR A 272 2.31 0.27 -13.18
CA THR A 272 1.01 0.94 -13.15
C THR A 272 0.95 2.03 -12.07
N ASP A 273 1.37 1.70 -10.85
CA ASP A 273 1.37 2.66 -9.74
C ASP A 273 2.42 3.77 -9.95
N ASN A 274 3.57 3.45 -10.53
CA ASN A 274 4.63 4.41 -10.84
C ASN A 274 4.16 5.45 -11.88
N ALA A 275 3.45 5.01 -12.91
CA ALA A 275 2.81 5.91 -13.89
C ALA A 275 1.72 6.77 -13.24
N ARG A 276 0.93 6.21 -12.31
CA ARG A 276 -0.08 6.97 -11.57
C ARG A 276 0.54 8.05 -10.69
N VAL A 277 1.63 7.72 -9.97
CA VAL A 277 2.40 8.68 -9.18
C VAL A 277 3.00 9.77 -10.06
N TRP A 278 3.47 9.42 -11.27
CA TRP A 278 3.96 10.40 -12.24
C TRP A 278 2.87 11.41 -12.64
N GLN A 279 1.66 10.93 -12.97
CA GLN A 279 0.54 11.82 -13.33
C GLN A 279 0.20 12.80 -12.20
N MET A 280 0.14 12.30 -10.96
CA MET A 280 -0.11 13.15 -9.78
C MET A 280 1.01 14.18 -9.60
N LEU A 281 2.27 13.76 -9.74
CA LEU A 281 3.42 14.64 -9.62
C LEU A 281 3.40 15.73 -10.70
N LEU A 282 3.11 15.36 -11.95
CA LEU A 282 3.03 16.29 -13.08
C LEU A 282 1.95 17.35 -12.88
N GLN A 283 0.78 17.00 -12.36
CA GLN A 283 -0.27 17.98 -12.03
C GLN A 283 0.20 19.01 -10.99
N LEU A 284 1.00 18.56 -10.02
CA LEU A 284 1.49 19.39 -8.92
C LEU A 284 2.67 20.29 -9.30
N VAL A 285 3.51 19.87 -10.26
CA VAL A 285 4.71 20.62 -10.62
C VAL A 285 4.67 21.21 -12.02
N GLY A 286 3.66 20.89 -12.83
CA GLY A 286 3.57 21.19 -14.27
C GLY A 286 3.69 22.67 -14.63
N THR A 287 3.29 23.55 -13.73
CA THR A 287 3.36 25.01 -13.89
C THR A 287 4.43 25.67 -13.02
N GLY A 288 5.16 24.88 -12.22
CA GLY A 288 6.12 25.34 -11.23
C GLY A 288 7.58 25.11 -11.61
N PRO A 289 8.53 25.53 -10.75
CA PRO A 289 9.97 25.35 -10.98
C PRO A 289 10.42 23.89 -10.93
N GLY A 290 9.54 22.96 -10.53
CA GLY A 290 9.78 21.52 -10.58
C GLY A 290 9.58 20.91 -11.97
N PHE A 291 8.84 21.58 -12.87
CA PHE A 291 8.48 21.04 -14.19
C PHE A 291 9.67 20.52 -15.03
N PRO A 292 10.83 21.22 -15.11
CA PRO A 292 11.96 20.73 -15.90
C PRO A 292 12.48 19.34 -15.48
N TYR A 293 12.19 18.91 -14.26
CA TYR A 293 12.64 17.64 -13.68
C TYR A 293 11.61 16.52 -13.77
N VAL A 294 10.36 16.83 -14.16
CA VAL A 294 9.23 15.88 -14.23
C VAL A 294 8.63 15.78 -15.64
N LYS A 295 9.15 16.55 -16.61
CA LYS A 295 8.68 16.58 -18.00
C LYS A 295 9.04 15.33 -18.83
N SER A 296 9.44 14.22 -18.22
CA SER A 296 9.91 13.05 -18.95
C SER A 296 8.77 12.43 -19.78
N THR A 297 9.07 11.91 -20.97
CA THR A 297 8.08 11.21 -21.81
C THR A 297 7.78 9.80 -21.33
N VAL A 298 8.67 9.26 -20.50
CA VAL A 298 8.54 7.97 -19.83
C VAL A 298 7.83 8.24 -18.51
N GLN A 299 6.63 7.72 -18.30
CA GLN A 299 5.81 8.00 -17.11
C GLN A 299 6.38 7.34 -15.84
N ASP A 300 7.55 7.81 -15.40
CA ASP A 300 8.34 7.24 -14.31
C ASP A 300 8.34 8.18 -13.10
N GLY A 301 7.30 8.03 -12.27
CA GLY A 301 7.04 8.92 -11.13
C GLY A 301 8.14 8.86 -10.08
N ARG A 302 8.67 7.66 -9.81
CA ARG A 302 9.78 7.44 -8.88
C ARG A 302 11.02 8.18 -9.33
N LYS A 303 11.47 7.95 -10.56
CA LYS A 303 12.69 8.56 -11.08
C LYS A 303 12.60 10.09 -11.09
N ASP A 304 11.48 10.62 -11.58
CA ASP A 304 11.26 12.06 -11.68
C ASP A 304 11.12 12.70 -10.29
N PHE A 305 10.47 12.03 -9.34
CA PHE A 305 10.40 12.47 -7.96
C PHE A 305 11.78 12.52 -7.28
N LEU A 306 12.58 11.46 -7.46
CA LEU A 306 13.94 11.40 -6.89
C LEU A 306 14.86 12.45 -7.52
N LEU A 307 14.73 12.70 -8.83
CA LEU A 307 15.45 13.77 -9.51
C LEU A 307 15.06 15.15 -8.96
N LEU A 308 13.76 15.42 -8.84
CA LEU A 308 13.25 16.66 -8.25
C LEU A 308 13.76 16.85 -6.81
N SER A 309 13.73 15.78 -6.01
CA SER A 309 14.25 15.78 -4.64
C SER A 309 15.74 16.11 -4.60
N ASN A 310 16.53 15.47 -5.48
CA ASN A 310 17.96 15.73 -5.59
C ASN A 310 18.23 17.21 -5.94
N MET A 311 17.54 17.74 -6.94
CA MET A 311 17.71 19.14 -7.36
C MET A 311 17.24 20.16 -6.31
N ALA A 312 16.26 19.79 -5.49
CA ALA A 312 15.81 20.63 -4.38
C ALA A 312 16.80 20.64 -3.20
N TYR A 313 17.38 19.50 -2.86
CA TYR A 313 18.24 19.35 -1.69
C TYR A 313 19.73 19.56 -1.93
N HIS A 314 20.19 19.57 -3.20
CA HIS A 314 21.62 19.67 -3.52
C HIS A 314 21.96 20.94 -4.33
N GLY A 315 23.27 21.20 -4.44
CA GLY A 315 23.82 22.29 -5.24
C GLY A 315 23.44 23.69 -4.73
N SER A 316 23.30 24.65 -5.64
CA SER A 316 23.09 26.07 -5.30
C SER A 316 21.76 26.36 -4.61
N ASN A 317 20.75 25.48 -4.73
CA ASN A 317 19.48 25.67 -4.02
C ASN A 317 19.62 25.39 -2.52
N SER A 318 20.40 24.36 -2.14
CA SER A 318 20.66 24.02 -0.75
C SER A 318 21.31 25.17 0.02
N VAL A 319 22.36 25.76 -0.55
CA VAL A 319 23.06 26.93 -0.01
C VAL A 319 22.09 28.09 0.19
N LYS A 320 21.26 28.39 -0.82
CA LYS A 320 20.27 29.48 -0.72
C LYS A 320 19.22 29.25 0.36
N VAL A 321 18.76 28.01 0.54
CA VAL A 321 17.78 27.63 1.56
C VAL A 321 18.40 27.79 2.96
N VAL A 322 19.62 27.28 3.15
CA VAL A 322 20.38 27.38 4.40
C VAL A 322 20.69 28.83 4.75
N GLU A 323 21.21 29.62 3.80
CA GLU A 323 21.48 31.06 4.00
C GLU A 323 20.23 31.85 4.34
N GLU A 324 19.09 31.53 3.73
CA GLU A 324 17.81 32.16 4.05
C GLU A 324 17.34 31.82 5.46
N GLN A 325 17.52 30.57 5.92
CA GLN A 325 17.20 30.21 7.31
C GLN A 325 18.10 30.94 8.29
N TRP A 326 19.42 30.96 8.05
CA TRP A 326 20.36 31.69 8.90
C TRP A 326 20.05 33.18 8.98
N ARG A 327 19.77 33.80 7.83
CA ARG A 327 19.37 35.21 7.77
C ARG A 327 18.10 35.46 8.57
N TRP A 328 17.07 34.63 8.36
CA TRP A 328 15.82 34.71 9.11
C TRP A 328 16.04 34.58 10.62
N MET A 329 16.84 33.61 11.07
CA MET A 329 17.12 33.41 12.49
C MET A 329 17.86 34.58 13.15
N VAL A 330 18.72 35.27 12.41
CA VAL A 330 19.47 36.44 12.91
C VAL A 330 18.60 37.70 12.91
N GLU A 331 17.77 37.89 11.89
CA GLU A 331 16.96 39.09 11.72
C GLU A 331 15.66 39.07 12.54
N GLN A 332 15.16 37.89 12.90
CA GLN A 332 13.88 37.79 13.59
C GLN A 332 13.95 38.12 15.07
N THR A 333 12.94 38.85 15.51
CA THR A 333 12.70 39.16 16.92
C THR A 333 11.23 39.01 17.27
N TYR A 334 10.95 38.33 18.39
CA TYR A 334 9.63 38.28 19.02
C TYR A 334 9.55 39.31 20.15
N ASN A 335 8.68 40.30 20.01
CA ASN A 335 8.59 41.48 20.88
C ASN A 335 7.22 41.61 21.60
N GLY A 336 6.52 40.50 21.83
CA GLY A 336 5.22 40.51 22.52
C GLY A 336 4.04 40.02 21.69
N GLY A 337 4.25 39.88 20.38
CA GLY A 337 3.32 39.31 19.41
C GLY A 337 2.09 40.15 19.15
N ASP A 338 1.46 39.92 18.00
CA ASP A 338 0.16 40.46 17.64
C ASP A 338 -0.79 39.32 17.23
N LYS A 339 -2.01 39.65 16.78
CA LYS A 339 -2.97 38.63 16.32
C LYS A 339 -2.45 37.78 15.15
N LEU A 340 -1.54 38.33 14.33
CA LEU A 340 -1.01 37.66 13.15
C LEU A 340 0.25 36.85 13.48
N TYR A 341 0.98 37.20 14.53
CA TYR A 341 2.23 36.58 14.94
C TYR A 341 2.35 36.48 16.47
N ASP A 342 1.84 35.37 17.01
CA ASP A 342 1.94 35.01 18.42
C ASP A 342 3.24 34.21 18.70
N PHE A 343 3.44 33.87 19.98
CA PHE A 343 4.63 33.12 20.41
C PHE A 343 4.67 31.71 19.80
N ASP A 344 3.51 31.05 19.64
CA ASP A 344 3.45 29.71 19.04
C ASP A 344 3.87 29.72 17.58
N LYS A 345 3.48 30.75 16.81
CA LYS A 345 3.97 30.95 15.44
C LYS A 345 5.47 31.21 15.41
N HIS A 346 6.00 31.98 16.35
CA HIS A 346 7.45 32.20 16.45
C HIS A 346 8.17 30.88 16.72
N LYS A 347 7.73 30.13 17.74
CA LYS A 347 8.22 28.81 18.11
C LYS A 347 8.19 27.82 16.95
N ASN A 348 7.06 27.71 16.25
CA ASN A 348 6.89 26.79 15.13
C ASN A 348 7.84 27.11 13.97
N LYS A 349 8.11 28.40 13.70
CA LYS A 349 9.13 28.77 12.69
C LYS A 349 10.54 28.35 13.10
N TRP A 350 10.88 28.38 14.39
CA TRP A 350 12.15 27.87 14.89
C TRP A 350 12.26 26.34 14.77
N PHE A 351 11.18 25.59 15.04
CA PHE A 351 11.13 24.14 14.75
C PHE A 351 11.32 23.86 13.26
N ASP A 352 10.68 24.64 12.38
CA ASP A 352 10.89 24.52 10.93
C ASP A 352 12.34 24.79 10.54
N ALA A 353 12.96 25.85 11.10
CA ALA A 353 14.36 26.17 10.85
C ALA A 353 15.30 25.04 11.31
N LYS A 354 15.08 24.50 12.52
CA LYS A 354 15.82 23.33 13.05
C LYS A 354 15.74 22.15 12.08
N ARG A 355 14.52 21.78 11.69
CA ARG A 355 14.27 20.67 10.76
C ARG A 355 14.97 20.85 9.41
N ILE A 356 14.95 22.07 8.85
CA ILE A 356 15.65 22.38 7.59
C ILE A 356 17.17 22.26 7.76
N LEU A 357 17.75 22.85 8.80
CA LEU A 357 19.21 22.83 9.02
C LEU A 357 19.72 21.41 9.31
N GLU A 358 18.99 20.61 10.08
CA GLU A 358 19.29 19.20 10.32
C GLU A 358 19.28 18.40 9.01
N LYS A 359 18.28 18.62 8.15
CA LYS A 359 18.17 17.94 6.85
C LYS A 359 19.37 18.23 5.95
N HIS A 360 19.94 19.43 6.05
CA HIS A 360 21.10 19.86 5.29
C HIS A 360 22.44 19.61 5.99
N ALA A 361 22.45 19.00 7.18
CA ALA A 361 23.65 18.78 8.02
C ALA A 361 24.40 20.09 8.38
N GLU A 362 23.68 21.21 8.46
CA GLU A 362 24.20 22.56 8.76
C GLU A 362 23.70 23.05 10.14
N MET A 363 23.20 22.14 10.97
CA MET A 363 22.68 22.45 12.29
C MET A 363 23.84 22.83 13.23
N PRO A 364 23.80 24.00 13.90
CA PRO A 364 24.77 24.31 14.94
C PRO A 364 24.59 23.38 16.14
N SER A 365 25.56 23.37 17.07
CA SER A 365 25.39 22.67 18.35
C SER A 365 24.08 23.10 19.03
N GLU A 366 23.37 22.18 19.64
CA GLU A 366 22.07 22.41 20.29
C GLU A 366 22.09 23.64 21.23
N SER A 367 23.12 23.77 22.06
CA SER A 367 23.28 24.93 22.96
C SER A 367 23.46 26.28 22.25
N ARG A 368 24.07 26.29 21.06
CA ARG A 368 24.16 27.49 20.23
C ARG A 368 22.80 27.80 19.61
N PHE A 369 22.07 26.80 19.17
CA PHE A 369 20.72 26.97 18.64
C PHE A 369 19.75 27.53 19.69
N VAL A 370 19.73 26.94 20.89
CA VAL A 370 18.97 27.42 22.05
C VAL A 370 19.33 28.87 22.36
N LYS A 371 20.62 29.21 22.40
CA LYS A 371 21.05 30.60 22.60
C LYS A 371 20.46 31.52 21.55
N MET A 372 20.57 31.20 20.26
CA MET A 372 20.03 32.07 19.22
C MET A 372 18.51 32.25 19.35
N PHE A 373 17.77 31.19 19.68
CA PHE A 373 16.33 31.26 19.94
C PHE A 373 16.00 32.18 21.13
N LEU A 374 16.73 32.05 22.23
CA LEU A 374 16.54 32.95 23.38
C LEU A 374 16.90 34.39 23.01
N HIS A 375 17.93 34.63 22.21
CA HIS A 375 18.30 35.99 21.77
C HIS A 375 17.24 36.61 20.85
N SER A 376 16.50 35.82 20.07
CA SER A 376 15.41 36.35 19.23
C SER A 376 14.18 36.79 20.03
N ILE A 377 14.11 36.54 21.34
CA ILE A 377 12.96 36.96 22.17
C ILE A 377 13.31 38.27 22.87
N THR A 378 12.63 39.38 22.55
CA THR A 378 12.82 40.68 23.23
C THR A 378 11.64 41.07 24.12
N ASP A 379 10.61 40.23 24.20
CA ASP A 379 9.46 40.44 25.08
C ASP A 379 9.88 40.48 26.56
N GLU A 380 9.61 41.60 27.22
CA GLU A 380 9.95 41.84 28.63
C GLU A 380 9.32 40.82 29.57
N ARG A 381 8.13 40.30 29.22
CA ARG A 381 7.41 39.29 30.02
C ARG A 381 8.20 37.99 30.17
N LEU A 382 9.10 37.71 29.23
CA LEU A 382 9.88 36.47 29.18
C LEU A 382 11.31 36.62 29.68
N LEU A 383 11.76 37.81 30.09
CA LEU A 383 13.16 38.04 30.46
C LEU A 383 13.63 37.16 31.63
N HIS A 384 12.79 36.96 32.64
CA HIS A 384 13.13 36.11 33.78
C HIS A 384 13.32 34.65 33.36
N GLU A 385 12.35 34.09 32.63
CA GLU A 385 12.40 32.69 32.19
C GLU A 385 13.52 32.44 31.17
N LYS A 386 13.83 33.42 30.31
CA LYS A 386 15.02 33.34 29.46
C LYS A 386 16.29 33.14 30.29
N ALA A 387 16.46 33.89 31.38
CA ALA A 387 17.64 33.76 32.24
C ALA A 387 17.71 32.38 32.92
N VAL A 388 16.55 31.78 33.24
CA VAL A 388 16.47 30.39 33.74
C VAL A 388 16.96 29.40 32.68
N CYS A 389 16.49 29.53 31.43
CA CYS A 389 16.91 28.65 30.32
C CYS A 389 18.39 28.82 29.94
N MET A 390 19.00 29.98 30.20
CA MET A 390 20.41 30.24 29.88
C MET A 390 21.42 29.67 30.91
N LYS A 391 20.96 29.01 31.98
CA LYS A 391 21.86 28.37 32.96
C LYS A 391 22.52 27.14 32.34
N ARG A 392 23.85 27.14 32.30
CA ARG A 392 24.70 26.18 31.56
C ARG A 392 24.52 24.70 31.97
N ASP A 393 24.07 24.46 33.21
CA ASP A 393 23.82 23.12 33.78
C ASP A 393 22.32 22.75 33.80
N GLY A 394 21.46 23.54 33.15
CA GLY A 394 20.02 23.31 33.08
C GLY A 394 19.62 22.40 31.91
N ILE A 395 18.53 21.65 32.10
CA ILE A 395 17.92 20.76 31.09
C ILE A 395 17.64 21.52 29.78
N TYR A 396 17.24 22.79 29.89
CA TYR A 396 16.92 23.67 28.76
C TYR A 396 18.13 24.06 27.89
N TRP A 397 19.34 24.14 28.46
CA TRP A 397 20.50 24.66 27.74
C TRP A 397 20.91 23.82 26.52
N ASN A 398 20.68 22.50 26.59
CA ASN A 398 21.01 21.55 25.53
C ASN A 398 19.77 20.88 24.93
N ASP A 399 18.61 21.48 25.09
CA ASP A 399 17.36 20.95 24.54
C ASP A 399 16.44 22.10 24.11
N PHE A 400 16.41 22.33 22.80
CA PHE A 400 15.52 23.34 22.22
C PHE A 400 14.05 23.03 22.46
N GLU A 401 13.64 21.76 22.39
CA GLU A 401 12.24 21.38 22.54
C GLU A 401 11.75 21.62 23.96
N ALA A 402 12.56 21.21 24.96
CA ALA A 402 12.28 21.49 26.37
C ALA A 402 12.23 23.01 26.64
N THR A 403 13.16 23.79 26.06
CA THR A 403 13.19 25.25 26.21
C THR A 403 11.95 25.91 25.62
N ALA A 404 11.60 25.55 24.39
CA ALA A 404 10.47 26.09 23.67
C ALA A 404 9.14 25.77 24.39
N GLN A 405 9.01 24.54 24.90
CA GLN A 405 7.81 24.12 25.63
C GLN A 405 7.68 24.85 26.96
N HIS A 406 8.77 25.02 27.71
CA HIS A 406 8.79 25.76 28.98
C HIS A 406 8.29 27.21 28.80
N LEU A 407 8.85 27.94 27.82
CA LEU A 407 8.44 29.31 27.54
C LEU A 407 6.99 29.39 27.04
N SER A 408 6.53 28.40 26.27
CA SER A 408 5.15 28.33 25.78
C SER A 408 4.15 28.19 26.93
N VAL A 409 4.44 27.32 27.91
CA VAL A 409 3.60 27.12 29.10
C VAL A 409 3.55 28.39 29.94
N TYR A 410 4.70 29.05 30.14
CA TYR A 410 4.75 30.31 30.88
C TYR A 410 3.93 31.42 30.20
N MET A 411 4.03 31.56 28.88
CA MET A 411 3.22 32.52 28.10
C MET A 411 1.71 32.27 28.26
N GLY A 412 1.28 31.00 28.26
CA GLY A 412 -0.12 30.64 28.52
C GLY A 412 -0.58 31.11 29.90
N ASN A 413 0.25 30.94 30.93
CA ASN A 413 -0.07 31.36 32.28
C ASN A 413 -0.13 32.90 32.44
N VAL A 414 0.77 33.63 31.78
CA VAL A 414 0.79 35.11 31.81
C VAL A 414 -0.45 35.72 31.15
N GLN A 415 -0.95 35.13 30.05
CA GLN A 415 -2.18 35.59 29.39
C GLN A 415 -3.42 35.40 30.26
N VAL A 416 -3.49 34.32 31.05
CA VAL A 416 -4.60 34.05 31.98
C VAL A 416 -4.65 35.10 33.10
N VAL A 417 -3.50 35.48 33.66
CA VAL A 417 -3.42 36.49 34.73
C VAL A 417 -3.80 37.88 34.23
N SER A 418 -3.35 38.27 33.03
CA SER A 418 -3.70 39.58 32.43
C SER A 418 -5.19 39.68 32.01
N GLY A 419 -5.83 38.56 31.68
CA GLY A 419 -7.27 38.50 31.41
C GLY A 419 -8.15 38.66 32.66
N CYS A 420 -7.62 38.35 33.85
CA CYS A 420 -8.33 38.52 35.12
C CYS A 420 -8.32 39.96 35.64
N GLU A 421 -7.36 40.80 35.24
CA GLU A 421 -7.26 42.20 35.68
C GLU A 421 -8.15 43.18 34.89
N GLY A 422 -8.80 42.72 33.81
CA GLY A 422 -9.70 43.54 32.98
C GLY A 422 -11.15 43.69 33.49
N SER A 423 -11.54 43.02 34.58
CA SER A 423 -12.95 42.98 35.04
C SER A 423 -13.25 43.81 36.29
N GLN A 424 -12.42 44.79 36.63
CA GLN A 424 -12.68 45.75 37.70
C GLN A 424 -12.49 47.18 37.20
N ASN A 425 -13.38 47.67 36.33
CA ASN A 425 -13.84 49.06 36.30
C ASN A 425 -14.81 49.29 35.14
N GLY A 426 -16.12 49.34 35.42
CA GLY A 426 -17.08 49.73 34.38
C GLY A 426 -18.56 49.52 34.70
N ARG A 427 -19.14 50.51 35.39
CA ARG A 427 -20.56 50.95 35.28
C ARG A 427 -21.66 50.01 35.78
N GLY A 428 -22.27 50.45 36.89
CA GLY A 428 -23.54 49.96 37.39
C GLY A 428 -24.66 50.02 36.35
N LYS A 429 -25.40 48.91 36.26
CA LYS A 429 -26.75 48.88 35.71
C LYS A 429 -27.72 48.69 36.86
N ARG A 430 -28.56 49.71 37.03
CA ARG A 430 -29.79 49.72 37.82
C ARG A 430 -30.60 48.44 37.57
N THR A 431 -30.75 47.63 38.61
CA THR A 431 -31.84 46.67 38.77
C THR A 431 -33.12 47.48 39.02
N ARG A 432 -34.01 47.54 38.01
CA ARG A 432 -35.41 47.90 38.24
C ARG A 432 -36.12 46.65 38.74
N ASN A 433 -36.61 46.75 39.97
CA ASN A 433 -37.66 45.90 40.51
C ASN A 433 -38.87 45.90 39.56
N ILE A 434 -39.31 44.72 39.14
CA ILE A 434 -40.69 44.48 38.74
C ILE A 434 -41.16 43.31 39.60
N ALA A 435 -41.94 43.64 40.63
CA ALA A 435 -42.72 42.67 41.38
C ALA A 435 -44.21 42.96 41.12
N ALA A 436 -44.88 41.90 40.67
CA ALA A 436 -46.26 41.50 40.96
C ALA A 436 -47.45 42.39 40.57
N ALA A 437 -48.27 41.82 39.68
CA ALA A 437 -49.75 41.68 39.70
C ALA A 437 -50.18 41.53 38.24
N GLY A 438 -50.93 40.55 37.77
CA GLY A 438 -51.95 39.74 38.40
C GLY A 438 -53.14 39.71 37.44
N GLN A 439 -53.57 38.49 37.08
CA GLN A 439 -54.93 38.13 36.66
C GLN A 439 -55.55 38.62 35.33
N GLN A 440 -56.05 37.59 34.62
CA GLN A 440 -57.41 37.44 34.07
C GLN A 440 -57.68 37.62 32.56
N ASN A 441 -58.29 36.53 32.06
CA ASN A 441 -59.37 36.40 31.07
C ASN A 441 -59.03 36.44 29.57
N GLY A 442 -59.48 35.38 28.91
CA GLY A 442 -59.48 35.19 27.45
C GLY A 442 -59.30 33.74 27.08
#